data_AF-A0A937WA02-F1
#
_entry.id   AF-A0A937WA02-F1
#
_cell.length_a   1.000
_cell.length_b   1.000
_cell.length_c   1.000
_cell.angle_alpha   90.00
_cell.angle_beta   90.00
_cell.angle_gamma   90.00
#
_symmetry.space_group_name_H-M   'P 1'
#
loop_
_entity.id
_entity.type
_entity.pdbx_description
1 polymer ?
#
loop_
_entity_poly.entity_id
_entity_poly.type
_entity_poly.pdbx_seq_one_letter_code
_entity_poly.pdbx_strand_id
1 'polypeptide(L)'
;MRGQDRIAVIDLANLHLLKNQKVYVVACWTAQILGRASANIARCYLGYDKHVIVWLIEPYAAHLESCVNKGILTMLDTPGCPIEHARQLIIDEYNHWIDYFTVGAGAFDLQSRAFAADLRHNRDALARVFGDGTATLTN
;
A
#
# COMPACT_ATOMS: atom_id res chain seq x y z
N MET A 1 14.30 6.97 -3.49
CA MET A 1 13.93 5.92 -2.51
C MET A 1 15.17 5.35 -1.83
N ARG A 2 15.65 5.80 -0.67
CA ARG A 2 16.90 5.23 -0.12
C ARG A 2 16.73 3.72 0.21
N GLY A 3 17.49 2.83 -0.45
CA GLY A 3 17.51 1.38 -0.26
C GLY A 3 18.16 1.00 1.09
N GLN A 4 18.32 -0.29 1.35
CA GLN A 4 18.90 -0.81 2.61
C GLN A 4 20.32 -0.28 2.91
N ASP A 5 20.99 0.27 1.91
CA ASP A 5 22.28 0.97 1.91
C ASP A 5 22.17 2.51 2.09
N ARG A 6 20.97 3.03 2.33
CA ARG A 6 20.64 4.45 2.37
C ARG A 6 20.87 5.17 1.02
N ILE A 7 20.75 4.52 -0.14
CA ILE A 7 20.92 5.15 -1.47
C ILE A 7 19.62 5.15 -2.24
N ALA A 8 19.21 6.29 -2.82
CA ALA A 8 17.97 6.38 -3.55
C ALA A 8 17.90 5.39 -4.75
N VAL A 9 17.25 4.22 -4.60
CA VAL A 9 16.90 3.26 -5.66
C VAL A 9 15.73 3.80 -6.49
N ILE A 10 15.92 4.99 -7.05
CA ILE A 10 15.26 5.39 -8.28
C ILE A 10 16.36 5.98 -9.13
N ASP A 11 16.76 5.23 -10.14
CA ASP A 11 17.56 5.78 -11.21
C ASP A 11 16.65 6.65 -12.09
N LEU A 12 16.75 7.98 -11.91
CA LEU A 12 15.97 8.94 -12.67
C LEU A 12 16.29 8.90 -14.17
N ALA A 13 17.43 8.35 -14.59
CA ALA A 13 17.73 8.14 -16.01
C ALA A 13 16.79 7.09 -16.63
N ASN A 14 16.32 6.13 -15.83
CA ASN A 14 15.43 5.05 -16.24
C ASN A 14 13.94 5.37 -16.03
N LEU A 15 13.61 6.59 -15.59
CA LEU A 15 12.22 7.04 -15.33
C LEU A 15 11.30 6.84 -16.55
N HIS A 16 11.86 7.00 -17.76
CA HIS A 16 11.14 6.80 -19.02
C HIS A 16 10.68 5.34 -19.23
N LEU A 17 11.36 4.35 -18.65
CA LEU A 17 10.97 2.93 -18.72
C LEU A 17 9.67 2.65 -17.96
N LEU A 18 9.37 3.47 -16.95
CA LEU A 18 8.21 3.31 -16.09
C LEU A 18 6.97 4.09 -16.60
N LYS A 19 7.14 5.03 -17.54
CA LYS A 19 6.08 5.94 -18.04
C LYS A 19 4.78 5.23 -18.48
N ASN A 20 4.88 3.98 -18.93
CA ASN A 20 3.74 3.14 -19.34
C ASN A 20 3.45 2.00 -18.35
N GLN A 21 4.27 1.85 -17.31
CA GLN A 21 4.13 0.85 -16.27
C GLN A 21 3.12 1.31 -15.22
N LYS A 22 2.59 0.32 -14.51
CA LYS A 22 1.87 0.54 -13.27
C LYS A 22 2.82 0.38 -12.11
N VAL A 23 2.83 1.35 -11.21
CA VAL A 23 3.62 1.25 -9.98
C VAL A 23 2.67 1.11 -8.82
N TYR A 24 2.70 -0.05 -8.18
CA TYR A 24 1.87 -0.37 -7.03
C TYR A 24 2.66 -0.18 -5.75
N VAL A 25 2.04 0.46 -4.75
CA VAL A 25 2.61 0.73 -3.41
C VAL A 25 4.03 1.26 -3.50
N VAL A 26 4.15 2.53 -3.90
CA VAL A 26 5.39 3.26 -3.64
C VAL A 26 5.46 3.48 -2.14
N ALA A 27 6.44 2.88 -1.47
CA ALA A 27 6.74 3.18 -0.08
C ALA A 27 6.71 4.71 0.10
N CYS A 28 5.90 5.17 1.07
CA CYS A 28 5.49 6.55 1.34
C CYS A 28 6.56 7.63 1.06
N TRP A 29 7.81 7.34 1.37
CA TRP A 29 8.93 8.26 1.19
C TRP A 29 9.16 8.64 -0.27
N THR A 30 8.95 7.71 -1.20
CA THR A 30 9.33 7.96 -2.59
C THR A 30 8.29 8.76 -3.34
N ALA A 31 7.00 8.50 -3.11
CA ALA A 31 5.95 9.37 -3.64
C ALA A 31 6.06 10.80 -3.06
N GLN A 32 6.36 10.95 -1.76
CA GLN A 32 6.62 12.26 -1.15
C GLN A 32 7.86 12.96 -1.72
N ILE A 33 8.99 12.27 -1.91
CA ILE A 33 10.20 12.85 -2.51
C ILE A 33 9.95 13.29 -3.96
N LEU A 34 9.21 12.48 -4.71
CA LEU A 34 9.01 12.71 -6.14
C LEU A 34 8.02 13.84 -6.43
N GLY A 35 7.13 14.18 -5.49
CA GLY A 35 6.18 15.28 -5.65
C GLY A 35 5.40 15.16 -6.97
N ARG A 36 5.27 16.25 -7.74
CA ARG A 36 4.58 16.23 -9.05
C ARG A 36 5.26 15.35 -10.10
N ALA A 37 6.53 14.97 -9.94
CA ALA A 37 7.24 14.13 -10.89
C ALA A 37 6.71 12.68 -10.89
N SER A 38 6.05 12.23 -9.83
CA SER A 38 5.39 10.91 -9.77
C SER A 38 4.38 10.69 -10.90
N ALA A 39 3.72 11.76 -11.36
CA ALA A 39 2.77 11.73 -12.47
C ALA A 39 3.42 11.35 -13.82
N ASN A 40 4.76 11.44 -13.93
CA ASN A 40 5.50 11.06 -15.13
C ASN A 40 6.14 9.67 -15.03
N ILE A 41 5.97 8.98 -13.90
CA ILE A 41 6.64 7.70 -13.58
C ILE A 41 5.74 6.52 -13.86
N ALA A 42 4.43 6.66 -13.76
CA ALA A 42 3.51 5.56 -13.94
C ALA A 42 2.17 6.07 -14.50
N ARG A 43 1.44 5.21 -15.18
CA ARG A 43 0.07 5.52 -15.64
C ARG A 43 -0.88 5.80 -14.47
N CYS A 44 -0.67 5.13 -13.34
CA CYS A 44 -1.41 5.32 -12.10
C CYS A 44 -0.60 4.83 -10.90
N TYR A 45 -0.76 5.45 -9.73
CA TYR A 45 -0.11 5.05 -8.50
C TYR A 45 -1.03 5.17 -7.27
N LEU A 46 -0.81 4.27 -6.30
CA LEU A 46 -1.41 4.25 -4.96
C LEU A 46 -0.28 4.15 -3.93
N GLY A 47 -0.38 4.89 -2.83
CA GLY A 47 0.63 4.91 -1.78
C GLY A 47 0.05 5.38 -0.44
N TYR A 48 0.91 5.71 0.51
CA TYR A 48 0.52 6.23 1.82
C TYR A 48 1.00 7.68 1.99
N ASP A 49 0.14 8.56 2.51
CA ASP A 49 0.42 9.99 2.73
C ASP A 49 1.22 10.25 4.03
N LYS A 50 1.25 9.26 4.92
CA LYS A 50 2.02 9.19 6.17
C LYS A 50 2.89 7.93 6.19
N HIS A 51 3.71 7.80 7.23
CA HIS A 51 4.47 6.58 7.47
C HIS A 51 3.53 5.43 7.83
N VAL A 52 3.87 4.23 7.35
CA VAL A 52 3.22 2.98 7.76
C VAL A 52 3.95 2.46 8.99
N ILE A 53 3.19 2.08 10.02
CA ILE A 53 3.71 1.40 11.21
C ILE A 53 3.79 -0.09 10.90
N VAL A 54 4.99 -0.66 11.06
CA VAL A 54 5.27 -2.05 10.69
C VAL A 54 5.45 -2.90 11.94
N TRP A 55 4.68 -3.98 12.04
CA TRP A 55 4.83 -5.01 13.05
C TRP A 55 5.48 -6.23 12.40
N LEU A 56 6.64 -6.65 12.93
CA LEU A 56 7.40 -7.80 12.44
C LEU A 56 7.24 -9.04 13.33
N ILE A 57 6.38 -8.96 14.34
CA ILE A 57 6.14 -10.02 15.32
C ILE A 57 4.92 -10.82 14.86
N GLU A 58 5.05 -12.15 14.81
CA GLU A 58 3.91 -13.04 14.57
C GLU A 58 2.95 -13.07 15.77
N PRO A 59 1.63 -13.16 15.57
CA PRO A 59 0.94 -13.31 14.27
C PRO A 59 0.65 -11.97 13.55
N TYR A 60 0.95 -10.82 14.15
CA TYR A 60 0.57 -9.50 13.65
C TYR A 60 1.19 -9.18 12.27
N ALA A 61 2.41 -9.65 12.03
CA ALA A 61 3.10 -9.50 10.75
C ALA A 61 2.28 -10.06 9.58
N ALA A 62 1.74 -11.28 9.71
CA ALA A 62 0.93 -11.90 8.66
C ALA A 62 -0.36 -11.12 8.34
N HIS A 63 -1.02 -10.57 9.36
CA HIS A 63 -2.23 -9.75 9.16
C HIS A 63 -1.92 -8.41 8.49
N LEU A 64 -0.82 -7.77 8.88
CA LEU A 64 -0.35 -6.56 8.23
C LEU A 64 0.05 -6.81 6.77
N GLU A 65 0.75 -7.92 6.50
CA GLU A 65 1.13 -8.34 5.15
C GLU A 65 -0.11 -8.51 4.27
N SER A 66 -1.15 -9.17 4.79
CA SER A 66 -2.42 -9.32 4.08
C SER A 66 -2.99 -7.97 3.66
N CYS A 67 -3.07 -7.01 4.59
CA CYS A 67 -3.57 -5.66 4.30
C CYS A 67 -2.80 -4.96 3.18
N VAL A 68 -1.46 -4.92 3.28
CA VAL A 68 -0.63 -4.17 2.33
C VAL A 68 -0.59 -4.80 0.94
N ASN A 69 -0.70 -6.14 0.87
CA ASN A 69 -0.57 -6.88 -0.38
C ASN A 69 -1.91 -7.21 -1.06
N LYS A 70 -3.05 -7.10 -0.36
CA LYS A 70 -4.37 -7.50 -0.87
C LYS A 70 -4.65 -6.96 -2.27
N GLY A 71 -4.38 -5.67 -2.47
CA GLY A 71 -4.68 -4.99 -3.72
C GLY A 71 -3.80 -5.44 -4.88
N ILE A 72 -2.48 -5.58 -4.69
CA ILE A 72 -1.58 -6.04 -5.76
C ILE A 72 -1.86 -7.49 -6.13
N LEU A 73 -2.06 -8.36 -5.14
CA LEU A 73 -2.37 -9.76 -5.37
C LEU A 73 -3.67 -9.90 -6.17
N THR A 74 -4.73 -9.18 -5.78
CA THR A 74 -6.00 -9.23 -6.52
C THR A 74 -5.85 -8.77 -7.96
N MET A 75 -5.06 -7.73 -8.21
CA MET A 75 -4.84 -7.26 -9.58
C MET A 75 -4.07 -8.27 -10.41
N LEU A 76 -3.08 -8.97 -9.83
CA LEU A 76 -2.34 -10.04 -10.50
C LEU A 76 -3.25 -11.23 -10.83
N ASP A 77 -4.16 -11.57 -9.91
CA ASP A 77 -5.08 -12.70 -10.06
C ASP A 77 -6.26 -12.40 -10.98
N THR A 78 -6.61 -11.12 -11.14
CA THR A 78 -7.80 -10.67 -11.90
C THR A 78 -7.39 -9.73 -13.04
N PRO A 79 -7.24 -10.26 -14.27
CA PRO A 79 -7.01 -9.44 -15.46
C PRO A 79 -8.07 -8.35 -15.58
N GLY A 80 -7.65 -7.12 -15.90
CA GLY A 80 -8.60 -6.02 -16.00
C GLY A 80 -8.99 -5.36 -14.67
N CYS A 81 -8.47 -5.80 -13.52
CA CYS A 81 -8.81 -5.20 -12.23
C CYS A 81 -8.39 -3.71 -12.16
N PRO A 82 -9.34 -2.78 -11.91
CA PRO A 82 -9.02 -1.37 -11.72
C PRO A 82 -8.31 -1.12 -10.39
N ILE A 83 -7.40 -0.15 -10.37
CA ILE A 83 -6.67 0.21 -9.16
C ILE A 83 -7.57 0.72 -8.02
N GLU A 84 -8.70 1.36 -8.33
CA GLU A 84 -9.68 1.79 -7.32
C GLU A 84 -10.36 0.61 -6.63
N HIS A 85 -10.63 -0.46 -7.37
CA HIS A 85 -11.16 -1.69 -6.80
C HIS A 85 -10.13 -2.33 -5.87
N ALA A 86 -8.87 -2.41 -6.32
CA ALA A 86 -7.77 -2.90 -5.50
C ALA A 86 -7.56 -2.05 -4.22
N ARG A 87 -7.68 -0.73 -4.31
CA ARG A 87 -7.64 0.18 -3.16
C ARG A 87 -8.77 -0.11 -2.17
N GLN A 88 -9.99 -0.33 -2.67
CA GLN A 88 -11.12 -0.65 -1.80
C GLN A 88 -10.89 -1.98 -1.06
N LEU A 89 -10.37 -2.99 -1.75
CA LEU A 89 -10.05 -4.28 -1.12
C LEU A 89 -8.98 -4.16 -0.02
N ILE A 90 -7.98 -3.28 -0.19
CA ILE A 90 -7.02 -2.97 0.89
C ILE A 90 -7.74 -2.37 2.09
N ILE A 91 -8.64 -1.41 1.87
CA ILE A 91 -9.42 -0.76 2.95
C ILE A 91 -10.29 -1.79 3.67
N ASP A 92 -10.96 -2.66 2.93
CA ASP A 92 -11.83 -3.70 3.48
C ASP A 92 -11.02 -4.72 4.31
N GLU A 93 -9.83 -5.10 3.84
CA GLU A 93 -8.91 -5.97 4.59
C GLU A 93 -8.44 -5.31 5.89
N TYR A 94 -8.08 -4.01 5.85
CA TYR A 94 -7.76 -3.25 7.07
C TYR A 94 -8.95 -3.24 8.03
N ASN A 95 -10.16 -2.92 7.56
CA ASN A 95 -11.36 -2.87 8.39
C ASN A 95 -11.63 -4.23 9.05
N HIS A 96 -11.49 -5.33 8.29
CA HIS A 96 -11.65 -6.69 8.79
C HIS A 96 -10.73 -6.96 9.99
N TRP A 97 -9.42 -6.69 9.85
CA TRP A 97 -8.46 -6.95 10.92
C TRP A 97 -8.59 -5.96 12.08
N ILE A 98 -8.95 -4.69 11.82
CA ILE A 98 -9.27 -3.72 12.88
C ILE A 98 -10.43 -4.24 13.74
N ASP A 99 -11.50 -4.73 13.13
CA ASP A 99 -12.65 -5.26 13.85
C ASP A 99 -12.29 -6.54 14.62
N TYR A 100 -11.54 -7.45 13.99
CA TYR A 100 -11.07 -8.69 14.60
C TYR A 100 -10.28 -8.44 15.90
N PHE A 101 -9.37 -7.46 15.90
CA PHE A 101 -8.52 -7.14 17.05
C PHE A 101 -9.14 -6.15 18.05
N THR A 102 -10.21 -5.44 17.68
CA THR A 102 -10.89 -4.49 18.58
C THR A 102 -12.05 -5.12 19.34
N VAL A 103 -12.89 -5.88 18.65
CA VAL A 103 -14.14 -6.45 19.20
C VAL A 103 -14.32 -7.94 18.89
N GLY A 104 -13.52 -8.50 17.97
CA GLY A 104 -13.60 -9.90 17.56
C GLY A 104 -12.76 -10.84 18.43
N ALA A 105 -12.51 -12.04 17.90
CA ALA A 105 -11.79 -13.10 18.60
C ALA A 105 -10.32 -12.74 18.91
N GLY A 106 -9.74 -11.75 18.20
CA GLY A 106 -8.39 -11.26 18.45
C GLY A 106 -8.28 -10.25 19.60
N ALA A 107 -9.39 -9.80 20.18
CA ALA A 107 -9.43 -8.72 21.16
C ALA A 107 -9.10 -9.16 22.61
N PHE A 108 -8.04 -9.96 22.79
CA PHE A 108 -7.74 -10.61 24.07
C PHE A 108 -6.70 -9.89 24.95
N ASP A 109 -5.88 -8.98 24.41
CA ASP A 109 -4.83 -8.31 25.19
C ASP A 109 -4.56 -6.85 24.77
N LEU A 110 -3.57 -6.23 25.42
CA LEU A 110 -3.14 -4.87 25.12
C LEU A 110 -2.40 -4.77 23.78
N GLN A 111 -1.70 -5.83 23.36
CA GLN A 111 -0.96 -5.84 22.11
C GLN A 111 -1.90 -5.86 20.91
N SER A 112 -2.97 -6.65 20.96
CA SER A 112 -3.99 -6.67 19.89
C SER A 112 -4.71 -5.33 19.76
N ARG A 113 -5.01 -4.66 20.88
CA ARG A 113 -5.57 -3.30 20.86
C ARG A 113 -4.60 -2.28 20.27
N ALA A 114 -3.32 -2.36 20.61
CA ALA A 114 -2.27 -1.51 20.04
C ALA A 114 -2.12 -1.76 18.54
N PHE A 115 -2.08 -3.03 18.12
CA PHE A 115 -2.02 -3.41 16.72
C PHE A 115 -3.24 -2.91 15.94
N ALA A 116 -4.46 -3.02 16.49
CA ALA A 116 -5.65 -2.47 15.88
C ALA A 116 -5.60 -0.93 15.72
N ALA A 117 -4.97 -0.22 16.66
CA ALA A 117 -4.75 1.21 16.53
C ALA A 117 -3.77 1.54 15.40
N ASP A 118 -2.69 0.76 15.27
CA ASP A 118 -1.71 0.92 14.20
C ASP A 118 -2.26 0.55 12.81
N LEU A 119 -3.14 -0.45 12.74
CA LEU A 119 -3.89 -0.77 11.52
C LEU A 119 -4.81 0.39 11.10
N ARG A 120 -5.50 1.05 12.05
CA ARG A 120 -6.28 2.26 11.75
C ARG A 120 -5.40 3.36 11.21
N HIS A 121 -4.27 3.62 11.86
CA HIS A 121 -3.30 4.60 11.38
C HIS A 121 -2.84 4.28 9.96
N ASN A 122 -2.47 3.03 9.67
CA ASN A 122 -2.03 2.62 8.34
C ASN A 122 -3.13 2.76 7.28
N ARG A 123 -4.35 2.31 7.58
CA ARG A 123 -5.51 2.48 6.70
C ARG A 123 -5.78 3.96 6.40
N ASP A 124 -5.76 4.80 7.43
CA ASP A 124 -6.04 6.24 7.31
C ASP A 124 -4.88 6.99 6.65
N ALA A 125 -3.68 6.41 6.69
CA ALA A 125 -2.52 6.87 5.93
C ALA A 125 -2.59 6.48 4.45
N LEU A 126 -3.47 5.55 4.04
CA LEU A 126 -3.60 5.16 2.64
C LEU A 126 -4.09 6.37 1.84
N ALA A 127 -3.23 6.85 0.94
CA ALA A 127 -3.50 8.02 0.13
C ALA A 127 -4.59 7.75 -0.93
N ARG A 128 -4.96 8.82 -1.63
CA ARG A 128 -5.78 8.72 -2.84
C ARG A 128 -4.97 8.09 -3.97
N VAL A 129 -5.70 7.47 -4.91
CA VAL A 129 -5.13 7.12 -6.21
C VAL A 129 -4.82 8.41 -6.98
N PHE A 130 -3.68 8.43 -7.65
CA PHE A 130 -3.27 9.53 -8.52
C PHE A 130 -2.89 9.00 -9.90
N GLY A 131 -3.30 9.71 -10.94
CA GLY A 131 -3.19 9.26 -12.33
C GLY A 131 -4.51 8.70 -12.86
N ASP A 132 -4.44 7.81 -13.85
CA ASP A 132 -5.62 7.18 -14.44
C ASP A 132 -6.24 6.15 -13.47
N GLY A 133 -7.30 6.54 -12.77
CA GLY A 133 -8.03 5.68 -11.83
C GLY A 133 -8.67 4.44 -12.45
N THR A 134 -8.74 4.38 -13.79
CA THR A 134 -9.22 3.21 -14.53
C THR A 134 -8.09 2.28 -14.98
N ALA A 135 -6.83 2.55 -14.62
CA ALA A 135 -5.70 1.75 -15.07
C ALA A 135 -5.85 0.27 -14.64
N THR A 136 -5.84 -0.65 -15.62
CA THR A 136 -5.98 -2.12 -15.46
C THR A 136 -4.72 -2.88 -15.88
N LEU A 137 -4.37 -3.98 -15.18
CA LEU A 137 -3.12 -4.69 -15.49
C LEU A 137 -3.32 -5.30 -16.87
N THR A 138 -2.58 -4.79 -17.85
CA THR A 138 -2.58 -5.30 -19.21
C THR A 138 -1.42 -6.28 -19.31
N ASN A 139 -1.75 -7.52 -19.66
CA ASN A 139 -0.78 -8.54 -20.02
C ASN A 139 0.01 -8.14 -21.27
#